data_AF-A0A971UVP3-F1
#
_entry.id   AF-A0A971UVP3-F1
#
_cell.length_a   1.000
_cell.length_b   1.000
_cell.length_c   1.000
_cell.angle_alpha   90.00
_cell.angle_beta   90.00
_cell.angle_gamma   90.00
#
_symmetry.space_group_name_H-M   'P 1'
#
loop_
_entity.id
_entity.type
_entity.pdbx_description
1 polymer ?
#
loop_
_entity_poly.entity_id
_entity_poly.type
_entity_poly.pdbx_seq_one_letter_code
_entity_poly.pdbx_strand_id
1 'polypeptide(L)'
;MEEKDIGIYENVIEYISLELSKALKKIPNKYKANIEEIRLRSSFPLNIYSMNKDFFVTKEGFITRDKDKGMVVNRKDIMKTFQLISNYSIYAFEEEIKNGFITLKGGHRVGITGKVLYGANGVENIKNISSLNIRIAREKIGVSNKLLKYIIDYPDSIYNTLIISPPQCGKTTILRDLIRNLSSGLDILNNKGFKIGVI
;
A
#
# COMPACT_ATOMS: atom_id res chain seq x y z
N MET A 1 -14.22 5.99 -9.52
CA MET A 1 -13.06 5.18 -9.09
C MET A 1 -11.93 6.07 -8.57
N GLU A 2 -11.56 7.13 -9.30
CA GLU A 2 -10.50 8.07 -8.86
C GLU A 2 -10.78 8.75 -7.52
N GLU A 3 -12.01 9.17 -7.22
CA GLU A 3 -12.35 9.80 -5.93
C GLU A 3 -12.17 8.86 -4.72
N LYS A 4 -12.61 7.60 -4.83
CA LYS A 4 -12.39 6.56 -3.79
C LYS A 4 -10.89 6.35 -3.57
N ASP A 5 -10.14 6.27 -4.66
CA ASP A 5 -8.70 6.09 -4.65
C ASP A 5 -7.96 7.30 -4.01
N ILE A 6 -8.45 8.51 -4.23
CA ILE A 6 -7.94 9.72 -3.57
C ILE A 6 -8.28 9.68 -2.08
N GLY A 7 -9.50 9.32 -1.70
CA GLY A 7 -9.89 9.20 -0.28
C GLY A 7 -9.05 8.18 0.49
N ILE A 8 -8.71 7.03 -0.13
CA ILE A 8 -7.78 6.06 0.46
C ILE A 8 -6.41 6.70 0.71
N TYR A 9 -5.88 7.42 -0.28
CA TYR A 9 -4.61 8.14 -0.13
C TYR A 9 -4.68 9.18 1.00
N GLU A 10 -5.78 9.94 1.08
CA GLU A 10 -5.97 10.99 2.08
C GLU A 10 -6.07 10.44 3.51
N ASN A 11 -6.63 9.24 3.69
CA ASN A 11 -6.58 8.55 4.98
C ASN A 11 -5.15 8.14 5.38
N VAL A 12 -4.33 7.71 4.41
CA VAL A 12 -2.94 7.27 4.70
C VAL A 12 -2.06 8.44 5.13
N ILE A 13 -2.20 9.61 4.52
CA ILE A 13 -1.39 10.79 4.85
C ILE A 13 -1.72 11.40 6.22
N GLU A 14 -2.81 10.99 6.87
CA GLU A 14 -3.10 11.35 8.27
C GLU A 14 -2.12 10.70 9.26
N TYR A 15 -1.55 9.55 8.89
CA TYR A 15 -0.52 8.88 9.68
C TYR A 15 0.88 9.48 9.48
N ILE A 16 1.05 10.49 8.63
CA ILE A 16 2.33 11.10 8.28
C ILE A 16 2.53 12.43 9.03
N SER A 17 3.78 12.79 9.35
CA SER A 17 4.10 14.05 10.02
C SER A 17 3.45 15.25 9.32
N LEU A 18 3.01 16.23 10.12
CA LEU A 18 2.24 17.38 9.63
C LEU A 18 2.93 18.12 8.46
N GLU A 19 4.25 18.31 8.52
CA GLU A 19 5.00 19.03 7.48
C GLU A 19 4.97 18.27 6.15
N LEU A 20 5.24 16.97 6.18
CA LEU A 20 5.21 16.13 4.97
C LEU A 20 3.77 15.96 4.46
N SER A 21 2.80 15.76 5.36
CA SER A 21 1.39 15.64 5.02
C SER A 21 0.87 16.89 4.31
N LYS A 22 1.30 18.09 4.69
CA LYS A 22 0.96 19.34 3.99
C LYS A 22 1.43 19.36 2.53
N ALA A 23 2.65 18.88 2.25
CA ALA A 23 3.16 18.79 0.89
C ALA A 23 2.43 17.70 0.08
N LEU A 24 2.21 16.53 0.69
CA LEU A 24 1.49 15.39 0.11
C LEU A 24 0.03 15.74 -0.24
N LYS A 25 -0.67 16.52 0.61
CA LYS A 25 -2.04 16.99 0.35
C LYS A 25 -2.16 17.86 -0.90
N LYS A 26 -1.09 18.58 -1.27
CA LYS A 26 -1.06 19.50 -2.43
C LYS A 26 -0.73 18.80 -3.75
N ILE A 27 -0.35 17.53 -3.73
CA ILE A 27 -0.08 16.76 -4.94
C ILE A 27 -1.31 16.74 -5.87
N PRO A 28 -1.15 16.86 -7.20
CA PRO A 28 -2.29 16.76 -8.10
C PRO A 28 -3.03 15.43 -8.00
N ASN A 29 -4.37 15.47 -8.06
CA ASN A 29 -5.25 14.31 -7.88
C ASN A 29 -4.92 13.14 -8.82
N LYS A 30 -4.49 13.43 -10.06
CA LYS A 30 -4.01 12.43 -11.02
C LYS A 30 -2.95 11.49 -10.43
N TYR A 31 -2.01 12.04 -9.64
CA TYR A 31 -0.99 11.24 -8.97
C TYR A 31 -1.53 10.62 -7.69
N LYS A 32 -2.30 11.36 -6.88
CA LYS A 32 -2.91 10.83 -5.64
C LYS A 32 -3.67 9.53 -5.87
N ALA A 33 -4.42 9.42 -6.96
CA ALA A 33 -5.18 8.21 -7.32
C ALA A 33 -4.30 6.99 -7.69
N ASN A 34 -3.01 7.22 -7.99
CA ASN A 34 -2.08 6.23 -8.53
C ASN A 34 -0.81 6.07 -7.70
N ILE A 35 -0.70 6.72 -6.54
CA ILE A 35 0.43 6.49 -5.62
C ILE A 35 0.25 5.12 -4.97
N GLU A 36 1.30 4.31 -5.06
CA GLU A 36 1.37 2.96 -4.50
C GLU A 36 2.34 2.91 -3.31
N GLU A 37 3.42 3.70 -3.33
CA GLU A 37 4.38 3.78 -2.22
C GLU A 37 4.71 5.24 -1.86
N ILE A 38 4.84 5.53 -0.57
CA ILE A 38 5.43 6.76 -0.03
C ILE A 38 6.64 6.37 0.80
N ARG A 39 7.82 6.87 0.44
CA ARG A 39 9.10 6.49 1.06
C ARG A 39 9.71 7.68 1.79
N LEU A 40 9.87 7.50 3.10
CA LEU A 40 10.47 8.47 4.01
C LEU A 40 11.85 7.94 4.41
N ARG A 41 12.92 8.67 4.09
CA ARG A 41 14.29 8.29 4.46
C ARG A 41 15.01 9.51 5.01
N SER A 42 15.66 9.37 6.16
CA SER A 42 16.32 10.50 6.80
C SER A 42 17.37 11.09 5.88
N SER A 43 17.40 12.41 5.76
CA SER A 43 18.35 13.16 4.93
C SER A 43 18.21 12.88 3.42
N PHE A 44 17.06 12.35 2.98
CA PHE A 44 16.76 12.09 1.58
C PHE A 44 15.44 12.81 1.20
N PRO A 45 15.26 13.22 -0.06
CA PRO A 45 14.00 13.81 -0.49
C PRO A 45 12.82 12.84 -0.37
N LEU A 46 11.65 13.39 -0.06
CA LEU A 46 10.36 12.71 -0.02
C LEU A 46 10.08 12.06 -1.37
N ASN A 47 10.06 10.73 -1.39
CA ASN A 47 9.91 9.93 -2.60
C ASN A 47 8.55 9.25 -2.63
N ILE A 48 7.93 9.23 -3.81
CA ILE A 48 6.70 8.49 -4.07
C ILE A 48 6.90 7.60 -5.29
N TYR A 49 6.23 6.44 -5.27
CA TYR A 49 6.12 5.57 -6.44
C TYR A 49 4.69 5.66 -6.98
N SER A 50 4.56 6.07 -8.24
CA SER A 50 3.26 6.23 -8.89
C SER A 50 3.36 5.93 -10.39
N MET A 51 2.35 5.28 -10.95
CA MET A 51 2.30 4.96 -12.40
C MET A 51 3.59 4.28 -12.91
N ASN A 52 4.09 3.30 -12.15
CA ASN A 52 5.34 2.58 -12.41
C ASN A 52 6.62 3.43 -12.48
N LYS A 53 6.64 4.58 -11.79
CA LYS A 53 7.78 5.50 -11.81
C LYS A 53 8.03 6.09 -10.42
N ASP A 54 9.30 6.34 -10.14
CA ASP A 54 9.73 7.09 -8.97
C ASP A 54 9.66 8.59 -9.23
N PHE A 55 9.18 9.32 -8.23
CA PHE A 55 9.17 10.77 -8.20
C PHE A 55 9.58 11.29 -6.82
N PHE A 56 9.93 12.57 -6.78
CA PHE A 56 10.13 13.36 -5.57
C PHE A 56 9.05 14.44 -5.46
N VAL A 57 8.76 14.82 -4.23
CA VAL A 57 7.73 15.82 -3.90
C VAL A 57 8.40 17.06 -3.35
N THR A 58 8.12 18.24 -3.93
CA THR A 58 8.63 19.52 -3.42
C THR A 58 7.82 19.99 -2.20
N LYS A 59 8.29 21.03 -1.49
CA LYS A 59 7.56 21.59 -0.33
C LYS A 59 6.18 22.16 -0.71
N GLU A 60 6.06 22.62 -1.94
CA GLU A 60 4.85 23.18 -2.53
C GLU A 60 3.87 22.09 -3.00
N GLY A 61 4.30 20.82 -3.03
CA GLY A 61 3.51 19.69 -3.49
C GLY A 61 3.66 19.35 -4.98
N PHE A 62 4.63 19.97 -5.67
CA PHE A 62 4.92 19.61 -7.06
C PHE A 62 5.66 18.28 -7.14
N ILE A 63 5.45 17.56 -8.24
CA ILE A 63 6.09 16.28 -8.52
C ILE A 63 7.22 16.50 -9.50
N THR A 64 8.39 15.99 -9.16
CA THR A 64 9.62 16.15 -9.96
C THR A 64 10.39 14.83 -10.01
N ARG A 65 11.22 14.64 -11.06
CA ARG A 65 12.21 13.56 -11.10
C ARG A 65 13.60 14.01 -10.65
N ASP A 66 13.78 15.31 -10.53
CA ASP A 66 14.99 15.92 -10.02
C ASP A 66 15.03 15.80 -8.49
N LYS A 67 16.01 15.03 -8.00
CA LYS A 67 16.20 14.73 -6.58
C LYS A 67 16.47 16.00 -5.77
N ASP A 68 17.18 16.96 -6.33
CA ASP A 68 17.67 18.13 -5.59
C ASP A 68 16.57 19.16 -5.32
N LYS A 69 15.46 19.06 -6.07
CA LYS A 69 14.24 19.88 -5.85
C LYS A 69 13.27 19.28 -4.83
N GLY A 70 13.48 18.03 -4.42
CA GLY A 70 12.60 17.34 -3.48
C GLY A 70 12.72 17.88 -2.06
N MET A 71 11.60 17.92 -1.33
CA MET A 71 11.59 18.24 0.09
C MET A 71 12.36 17.18 0.88
N VAL A 72 13.42 17.59 1.58
CA VAL A 72 14.22 16.68 2.41
C VAL A 72 13.43 16.22 3.64
N VAL A 73 13.41 14.91 3.86
CA VAL A 73 12.79 14.29 5.04
C VAL A 73 13.81 14.26 6.18
N ASN A 74 13.43 14.83 7.33
CA ASN A 74 14.30 14.85 8.50
C ASN A 74 14.00 13.71 9.46
N ARG A 75 14.94 13.40 10.34
CA ARG A 75 14.76 12.39 11.39
C ARG A 75 13.54 12.69 12.29
N LYS A 76 13.24 13.97 12.55
CA LYS A 76 12.05 14.38 13.31
C LYS A 76 10.75 13.98 12.60
N ASP A 77 10.70 14.08 11.27
CA ASP A 77 9.51 13.69 10.49
C ASP A 77 9.25 12.20 10.56
N ILE A 78 10.31 11.39 10.47
CA ILE A 78 10.23 9.94 10.56
C ILE A 78 9.74 9.51 11.94
N MET A 79 10.27 10.11 13.00
CA MET A 79 9.87 9.77 14.38
C MET A 79 8.42 10.17 14.65
N LYS A 80 7.99 11.37 14.23
CA LYS A 80 6.59 11.79 14.34
C LYS A 80 5.65 10.88 13.55
N THR A 81 6.02 10.55 12.31
CA THR A 81 5.25 9.62 11.46
C THR A 81 5.15 8.24 12.09
N PHE A 82 6.25 7.72 12.63
CA PHE A 82 6.26 6.43 13.33
C PHE A 82 5.34 6.43 14.56
N GLN A 83 5.38 7.49 15.37
CA GLN A 83 4.49 7.64 16.53
C GLN A 83 3.01 7.67 16.14
N LEU A 84 2.66 8.37 15.06
CA LEU A 84 1.29 8.40 14.52
C LEU A 84 0.85 7.01 14.02
N ILE A 85 1.72 6.32 13.29
CA ILE A 85 1.48 4.96 12.77
C ILE A 85 1.26 3.97 13.92
N SER A 86 2.07 4.02 14.97
CA SER A 86 1.92 3.16 16.15
C SER A 86 0.79 3.60 17.08
N ASN A 87 0.04 4.66 16.74
CA ASN A 87 -0.95 5.30 17.62
C ASN A 87 -0.39 5.54 19.04
N TYR A 88 0.87 6.02 19.11
CA TYR A 88 1.66 6.20 20.34
C TYR A 88 1.83 4.95 21.23
N SER A 89 1.44 3.76 20.75
CA SER A 89 1.47 2.48 21.46
C SER A 89 2.48 1.52 20.83
N ILE A 90 3.77 1.83 20.96
CA ILE A 90 4.87 1.03 20.36
C ILE A 90 4.81 -0.44 20.85
N TYR A 91 4.49 -0.66 22.13
CA TYR A 91 4.39 -2.00 22.72
C TYR A 91 3.27 -2.84 22.11
N ALA A 92 2.19 -2.22 21.62
CA ALA A 92 1.09 -2.94 20.98
C ALA A 92 1.49 -3.56 19.63
N PHE A 93 2.57 -3.08 19.03
CA PHE A 93 3.06 -3.52 17.71
C PHE A 93 4.43 -4.19 17.78
N GLU A 94 4.87 -4.67 18.95
CA GLU A 94 6.23 -5.19 19.12
C GLU A 94 6.55 -6.35 18.17
N GLU A 95 5.64 -7.32 18.00
CA GLU A 95 5.82 -8.42 17.06
C GLU A 95 5.86 -7.96 15.59
N GLU A 96 4.98 -7.03 15.22
CA GLU A 96 4.96 -6.42 13.88
C GLU A 96 6.28 -5.68 13.59
N ILE A 97 6.78 -4.91 14.57
CA ILE A 97 8.06 -4.22 14.49
C ILE A 97 9.23 -5.21 14.38
N LYS A 98 9.21 -6.32 15.13
CA LYS A 98 10.21 -7.41 15.00
C LYS A 98 10.22 -8.00 13.58
N ASN A 99 9.05 -8.13 12.97
CA ASN A 99 8.90 -8.55 11.57
C ASN A 99 9.23 -7.45 10.54
N GLY A 100 9.54 -6.23 11.00
CA GLY A 100 9.97 -5.12 10.16
C GLY A 100 8.85 -4.38 9.43
N PHE A 101 7.58 -4.59 9.80
CA PHE A 101 6.47 -3.82 9.21
C PHE A 101 5.27 -3.67 10.15
N ILE A 102 4.50 -2.59 10.00
CA ILE A 102 3.21 -2.39 10.67
C ILE A 102 2.07 -2.43 9.65
N THR A 103 0.93 -3.01 10.01
CA THR A 103 -0.29 -2.96 9.17
C THR A 103 -1.24 -1.86 9.64
N LEU A 104 -1.63 -0.97 8.73
CA LEU A 104 -2.62 0.08 9.01
C LEU A 104 -4.03 -0.38 8.67
N LYS A 105 -5.03 0.33 9.22
CA LYS A 105 -6.43 0.18 8.82
C LYS A 105 -6.56 0.34 7.30
N GLY A 106 -7.39 -0.51 6.67
CA GLY A 106 -7.52 -0.56 5.21
C GLY A 106 -6.50 -1.48 4.52
N GLY A 107 -5.64 -2.18 5.28
CA GLY A 107 -4.69 -3.15 4.75
C GLY A 107 -3.43 -2.54 4.15
N HIS A 108 -3.17 -1.25 4.41
CA HIS A 108 -1.90 -0.62 4.04
C HIS A 108 -0.77 -1.16 4.91
N ARG A 109 0.46 -1.16 4.40
CA ARG A 109 1.62 -1.71 5.12
C ARG A 109 2.73 -0.68 5.21
N VAL A 110 3.34 -0.56 6.38
CA VAL A 110 4.45 0.34 6.65
C VAL A 110 5.68 -0.50 6.94
N GLY A 111 6.62 -0.59 6.00
CA GLY A 111 7.94 -1.17 6.24
C GLY A 111 8.78 -0.23 7.10
N ILE A 112 9.52 -0.81 8.06
CA ILE A 112 10.36 -0.09 9.02
C ILE A 112 11.81 -0.48 8.79
N THR A 113 12.72 0.49 8.83
CA THR A 113 14.16 0.23 8.78
C THR A 113 14.86 1.03 9.86
N GLY A 114 15.81 0.38 10.54
CA GLY A 114 16.63 0.97 11.58
C GLY A 114 17.74 0.01 12.00
N LYS A 115 18.35 0.27 13.15
CA LYS A 115 19.34 -0.60 13.77
C LYS A 115 18.64 -1.79 14.42
N VAL A 116 18.91 -2.98 13.90
CA VAL A 116 18.37 -4.24 14.43
C VAL A 116 19.21 -4.69 15.63
N LEU A 117 18.53 -5.06 16.72
CA LEU A 117 19.12 -5.79 17.84
C LEU A 117 18.75 -7.26 17.70
N TYR A 118 19.79 -8.10 17.65
CA TYR A 118 19.66 -9.55 17.60
C TYR A 118 19.89 -10.12 19.00
N GLY A 119 19.13 -11.15 19.35
CA GLY A 119 19.40 -11.99 20.49
C GLY A 119 19.17 -13.46 20.17
N ALA A 120 18.97 -14.29 21.20
CA ALA A 120 18.99 -15.74 21.06
C ALA A 120 17.91 -16.29 20.11
N ASN A 121 16.78 -15.58 20.00
CA ASN A 121 15.62 -15.98 19.19
C ASN A 121 15.47 -15.17 17.89
N GLY A 122 16.54 -14.52 17.42
CA GLY A 122 16.55 -13.71 16.19
C GLY A 122 16.38 -12.23 16.45
N VAL A 123 15.53 -11.55 15.68
CA VAL A 123 15.30 -10.09 15.80
C VAL A 123 14.49 -9.80 17.06
N GLU A 124 15.12 -9.16 18.05
CA GLU A 124 14.46 -8.77 19.28
C GLU A 124 13.88 -7.36 19.21
N ASN A 125 14.54 -6.45 18.49
CA ASN A 125 14.07 -5.06 18.41
C ASN A 125 14.66 -4.30 17.21
N ILE A 126 13.97 -3.26 16.76
CA ILE A 126 14.47 -2.28 15.78
C ILE A 126 14.53 -0.90 16.46
N LYS A 127 15.74 -0.42 16.74
CA LYS A 127 16.00 0.92 17.31
C LYS A 127 16.45 1.87 16.23
N ASN A 128 16.45 3.17 16.53
CA ASN A 128 16.95 4.21 15.61
C ASN A 128 16.34 4.13 14.21
N ILE A 129 15.01 4.15 14.13
CA ILE A 129 14.29 4.10 12.85
C ILE A 129 14.79 5.23 11.94
N SER A 130 15.30 4.86 10.77
CA SER A 130 15.93 5.76 9.80
C SER A 130 15.13 5.91 8.51
N SER A 131 14.18 5.01 8.27
CA SER A 131 13.25 5.11 7.15
C SER A 131 11.94 4.36 7.38
N LEU A 132 10.91 4.81 6.68
CA LEU A 132 9.59 4.19 6.60
C LEU A 132 9.19 4.07 5.12
N ASN A 133 8.62 2.94 4.73
CA ASN A 133 8.02 2.74 3.41
C ASN A 133 6.55 2.39 3.56
N ILE A 134 5.67 3.31 3.17
CA ILE A 134 4.23 3.15 3.29
C ILE A 134 3.67 2.69 1.94
N ARG A 135 3.15 1.46 1.91
CA ARG A 135 2.48 0.86 0.75
C ARG A 135 0.98 1.01 0.85
N ILE A 136 0.40 1.71 -0.12
CA ILE A 136 -1.02 2.02 -0.18
C ILE A 136 -1.75 0.89 -0.89
N ALA A 137 -2.38 0.01 -0.11
CA ALA A 137 -3.35 -0.96 -0.63
C ALA A 137 -4.50 -0.27 -1.38
N ARG A 138 -4.76 -0.72 -2.61
CA ARG A 138 -5.89 -0.31 -3.44
C ARG A 138 -6.55 -1.53 -4.04
N GLU A 139 -7.85 -1.43 -4.24
CA GLU A 139 -8.62 -2.39 -5.01
C GLU A 139 -8.63 -1.97 -6.48
N LYS A 140 -8.39 -2.90 -7.39
CA LYS A 140 -8.53 -2.66 -8.84
C LYS A 140 -9.73 -3.45 -9.34
N ILE A 141 -10.85 -2.75 -9.43
CA ILE A 141 -12.15 -3.31 -9.80
C ILE A 141 -12.19 -3.57 -11.31
N GLY A 142 -12.62 -4.77 -11.70
CA GLY A 142 -12.93 -5.13 -13.08
C GLY A 142 -11.74 -5.65 -13.89
N VAL A 143 -10.56 -5.75 -13.28
CA VAL A 143 -9.34 -6.29 -13.93
C VAL A 143 -9.50 -7.76 -14.33
N SER A 144 -10.37 -8.49 -13.65
CA SER A 144 -10.65 -9.90 -13.91
C SER A 144 -11.79 -10.13 -14.89
N ASN A 145 -12.56 -9.10 -15.29
CA ASN A 145 -13.78 -9.26 -16.08
C ASN A 145 -13.53 -10.03 -17.39
N LYS A 146 -12.40 -9.78 -18.05
CA LYS A 146 -12.02 -10.46 -19.30
C LYS A 146 -11.63 -11.92 -19.10
N LEU A 147 -11.30 -12.31 -17.87
CA LEU A 147 -10.89 -13.67 -17.50
C LEU A 147 -12.06 -14.55 -17.11
N LEU A 148 -13.19 -13.97 -16.70
CA LEU A 148 -14.35 -14.72 -16.18
C LEU A 148 -14.82 -15.83 -17.12
N LYS A 149 -14.85 -15.55 -18.43
CA LYS A 149 -15.25 -16.52 -19.47
C LYS A 149 -14.34 -17.76 -19.59
N TYR A 150 -13.14 -17.72 -19.01
CA TYR A 150 -12.21 -18.85 -18.98
C TYR A 150 -12.19 -19.57 -17.63
N ILE A 151 -12.83 -18.99 -16.62
CA ILE A 151 -12.82 -19.49 -15.23
C ILE A 151 -14.16 -20.15 -14.91
N ILE A 152 -15.25 -19.62 -15.44
CA ILE A 152 -16.59 -20.18 -15.24
C ILE A 152 -16.74 -21.43 -16.09
N ASP A 153 -17.19 -22.49 -15.43
CA ASP A 153 -17.60 -23.75 -16.03
C ASP A 153 -19.13 -23.80 -16.00
N TYR A 154 -19.76 -23.76 -17.17
CA TYR A 154 -21.21 -23.69 -17.27
C TYR A 154 -21.85 -25.03 -16.86
N PRO A 155 -23.01 -25.03 -16.17
CA PRO A 155 -23.85 -23.88 -15.88
C PRO A 155 -23.54 -23.15 -14.55
N ASP A 156 -22.90 -23.81 -13.58
CA ASP A 156 -22.85 -23.35 -12.18
C ASP A 156 -21.58 -23.83 -11.44
N SER A 157 -20.43 -23.90 -12.12
CA SER A 157 -19.14 -24.31 -11.54
C SER A 157 -17.99 -23.37 -11.93
N ILE A 158 -16.81 -23.61 -11.35
CA ILE A 158 -15.57 -22.91 -11.70
C ILE A 158 -14.48 -23.94 -12.01
N TYR A 159 -13.64 -23.65 -13.00
CA TYR A 159 -12.46 -24.46 -13.28
C TYR A 159 -11.39 -24.28 -12.21
N ASN A 160 -10.69 -25.37 -11.90
CA ASN A 160 -9.43 -25.31 -11.17
C ASN A 160 -8.42 -24.47 -11.96
N THR A 161 -8.13 -23.27 -11.46
CA THR A 161 -7.35 -22.27 -12.18
C THR A 161 -6.08 -21.91 -11.43
N LEU A 162 -4.92 -22.04 -12.08
CA LEU A 162 -3.63 -21.62 -11.55
C LEU A 162 -3.19 -20.30 -12.18
N ILE A 163 -3.00 -19.26 -11.37
CA ILE A 163 -2.54 -17.93 -11.83
C ILE A 163 -1.02 -17.82 -11.64
N ILE A 164 -0.26 -17.84 -12.75
CA ILE A 164 1.21 -17.76 -12.74
C ILE A 164 1.69 -16.46 -13.39
N SER A 165 2.66 -15.80 -12.76
CA SER A 165 3.39 -14.66 -13.32
C SER A 165 4.65 -14.37 -12.49
N PRO A 166 5.59 -13.54 -12.98
CA PRO A 166 6.66 -12.97 -12.16
C PRO A 166 6.13 -12.12 -10.98
N PRO A 167 6.95 -11.83 -9.96
CA PRO A 167 6.59 -10.90 -8.88
C PRO A 167 6.07 -9.56 -9.42
N GLN A 168 5.17 -8.90 -8.68
CA GLN A 168 4.59 -7.59 -9.01
C GLN A 168 3.69 -7.51 -10.26
N CYS A 169 3.45 -8.59 -11.03
CA CYS A 169 2.51 -8.53 -12.18
C CYS A 169 1.01 -8.65 -11.81
N GLY A 170 0.62 -8.30 -10.58
CA GLY A 170 -0.80 -8.19 -10.22
C GLY A 170 -1.55 -9.51 -9.99
N LYS A 171 -0.87 -10.65 -9.78
CA LYS A 171 -1.52 -11.95 -9.50
C LYS A 171 -2.59 -11.86 -8.41
N THR A 172 -2.20 -11.36 -7.24
CA THR A 172 -3.10 -11.23 -6.09
C THR A 172 -4.19 -10.18 -6.35
N THR A 173 -3.91 -9.17 -7.18
CA THR A 173 -4.89 -8.16 -7.59
C THR A 173 -5.99 -8.79 -8.44
N ILE A 174 -5.62 -9.60 -9.44
CA ILE A 174 -6.56 -10.35 -10.27
C ILE A 174 -7.34 -11.36 -9.42
N LEU A 175 -6.67 -12.11 -8.56
CA LEU A 175 -7.31 -13.10 -7.69
C LEU A 175 -8.38 -12.46 -6.79
N ARG A 176 -8.07 -11.32 -6.15
CA ARG A 176 -9.06 -10.62 -5.31
C ARG A 176 -10.26 -10.12 -6.12
N ASP A 177 -10.01 -9.59 -7.32
CA ASP A 177 -11.09 -9.11 -8.19
C ASP A 177 -11.97 -10.26 -8.70
N LEU A 178 -11.38 -11.42 -8.99
CA LEU A 178 -12.10 -12.66 -9.31
C LEU A 178 -12.98 -13.12 -8.15
N ILE A 179 -12.43 -13.18 -6.94
CA ILE A 179 -13.18 -13.56 -5.75
C ILE A 179 -14.37 -12.61 -5.55
N ARG A 180 -14.17 -11.30 -5.70
CA ARG A 180 -15.28 -10.34 -5.61
C ARG A 180 -16.35 -10.65 -6.64
N ASN A 181 -15.98 -10.74 -7.91
CA ASN A 181 -16.93 -10.97 -9.01
C ASN A 181 -17.70 -12.29 -8.85
N LEU A 182 -17.00 -13.38 -8.54
CA LEU A 182 -17.62 -14.70 -8.39
C LEU A 182 -18.51 -14.79 -7.13
N SER A 183 -18.17 -14.08 -6.05
CA SER A 183 -18.98 -14.06 -4.82
C SER A 183 -20.18 -13.13 -4.89
N SER A 184 -20.06 -11.99 -5.57
CA SER A 184 -21.16 -11.02 -5.71
C SER A 184 -22.26 -11.48 -6.67
N GLY A 185 -21.99 -12.48 -7.51
CA GLY A 185 -22.84 -12.83 -8.63
C GLY A 185 -22.58 -11.93 -9.83
N LEU A 186 -22.77 -12.50 -11.01
CA LEU A 186 -22.55 -11.86 -12.31
C LEU A 186 -23.74 -12.12 -13.22
N ASP A 187 -24.02 -11.22 -14.16
CA ASP A 187 -25.08 -11.41 -15.16
C ASP A 187 -24.90 -12.71 -15.95
N ILE A 188 -23.66 -13.08 -16.27
CA ILE A 188 -23.31 -14.32 -16.98
C ILE A 188 -23.60 -15.61 -16.17
N LEU A 189 -23.86 -15.48 -14.86
CA LEU A 189 -24.23 -16.54 -13.94
C LEU A 189 -25.69 -16.39 -13.46
N ASN A 190 -26.54 -15.67 -14.20
CA ASN A 190 -27.91 -15.33 -13.79
C ASN A 190 -27.96 -14.65 -12.42
N ASN A 191 -26.97 -13.81 -12.11
CA ASN A 191 -26.81 -13.12 -10.82
C ASN A 191 -26.66 -14.04 -9.60
N LYS A 192 -26.26 -15.30 -9.82
CA LYS A 192 -25.93 -16.25 -8.75
C LYS A 192 -24.47 -16.08 -8.33
N GLY A 193 -24.24 -15.91 -7.02
CA GLY A 193 -22.92 -15.83 -6.42
C GLY A 193 -22.45 -17.18 -5.87
N PHE A 194 -21.15 -17.42 -5.90
CA PHE A 194 -20.51 -18.56 -5.26
C PHE A 194 -20.13 -18.25 -3.82
N LYS A 195 -20.26 -19.25 -2.93
CA LYS A 195 -19.65 -19.18 -1.60
C LYS A 195 -18.14 -19.46 -1.74
N ILE A 196 -17.33 -18.42 -1.56
CA ILE A 196 -15.88 -18.50 -1.76
C ILE A 196 -15.17 -18.37 -0.42
N GLY A 197 -14.30 -19.34 -0.11
CA GLY A 197 -13.33 -19.24 0.98
C GLY A 197 -11.96 -18.83 0.43
N VAL A 198 -11.26 -17.95 1.15
CA VAL A 198 -9.86 -17.62 0.88
C VAL A 198 -9.05 -18.14 2.06
N ILE A 199 -8.09 -19.02 1.77
CA ILE A 199 -7.16 -19.62 2.74
C ILE A 199 -5.78 -19.04 2.48
#